data_AF-A0A5C6EGC1-F1
#
_entry.id   AF-A0A5C6EGC1-F1
#
_cell.length_a   1.000
_cell.length_b   1.000
_cell.length_c   1.000
_cell.angle_alpha   90.00
_cell.angle_beta   90.00
_cell.angle_gamma   90.00
#
_symmetry.space_group_name_H-M   'P 1'
#
loop_
_entity.id
_entity.type
_entity.pdbx_description
1 polymer ?
#
loop_
_entity_poly.entity_id
_entity_poly.type
_entity_poly.pdbx_seq_one_letter_code
_entity_poly.pdbx_strand_id
1 'polypeptide(L)'
;MNKMWIPICFALLTAFFWGCYGPLIGNANAPMVDGAKLWSPYKPYLFVGVAYLVIAIIGGAIMMSVKGDTFNFSGVHYPTMKWGFLAGSFGAIGALFLTSAMMTSKGNAALVMPIVFGGAVSVSAIIGLLRLHGGVTISPLLWVGLVTTVVGVTLTAMNTPHGHAPAKPKAETPVVSAADESPIATEEHV
;
A
#
# COMPACT_ATOMS: atom_id res chain seq x y z
N MET A 1 23.52 21.98 15.30
CA MET A 1 22.63 21.34 14.30
C MET A 1 21.33 20.93 14.98
N ASN A 2 20.21 21.55 14.58
CA ASN A 2 18.91 21.40 15.25
C ASN A 2 18.43 19.93 15.22
N LYS A 3 18.30 19.28 16.38
CA LYS A 3 17.85 17.88 16.55
C LYS A 3 16.58 17.49 15.75
N MET A 4 15.79 18.48 15.30
CA MET A 4 14.61 18.29 14.46
C MET A 4 14.88 17.77 13.04
N TRP A 5 16.12 17.84 12.53
CA TRP A 5 16.41 17.33 11.18
C TRP A 5 16.24 15.80 11.09
N ILE A 6 16.57 15.07 12.16
CA ILE A 6 16.50 13.59 12.17
C ILE A 6 15.04 13.11 12.01
N PRO A 7 14.05 13.57 12.80
CA PRO A 7 12.65 13.23 12.58
C PRO A 7 12.13 13.59 11.18
N ILE A 8 12.55 14.74 10.63
CA ILE A 8 12.14 15.16 9.28
C ILE A 8 12.66 14.17 8.24
N CYS A 9 13.92 13.75 8.33
CA CYS A 9 14.48 12.74 7.44
C CYS A 9 13.72 11.41 7.54
N PHE A 10 13.40 10.94 8.74
CA PHE A 10 12.58 9.72 8.91
C PHE A 10 11.17 9.89 8.33
N ALA A 11 10.54 11.07 8.47
CA ALA A 11 9.24 11.35 7.89
C ALA A 11 9.28 11.36 6.34
N LEU A 12 10.32 11.94 5.74
CA LEU A 12 10.52 11.93 4.29
C LEU A 12 10.78 10.51 3.75
N LEU A 13 11.60 9.72 4.45
CA LEU A 13 11.81 8.31 4.12
C LEU A 13 10.51 7.52 4.24
N THR A 14 9.73 7.75 5.29
CA THR A 14 8.40 7.14 5.46
C THR A 14 7.49 7.48 4.28
N ALA A 15 7.44 8.75 3.87
CA ALA A 15 6.66 9.18 2.71
C ALA A 15 7.14 8.52 1.40
N PHE A 16 8.45 8.34 1.23
CA PHE A 16 9.03 7.65 0.08
C PHE A 16 8.61 6.16 0.03
N PHE A 17 8.79 5.40 1.11
CA PHE A 17 8.43 3.99 1.16
C PHE A 17 6.93 3.77 0.96
N TRP A 18 6.10 4.61 1.60
CA TRP A 18 4.65 4.59 1.37
C TRP A 18 4.29 5.01 -0.05
N GLY A 19 4.95 5.99 -0.64
CA GLY A 19 4.74 6.37 -2.05
C GLY A 19 5.03 5.21 -3.01
N CYS A 20 6.14 4.49 -2.80
CA CYS A 20 6.50 3.30 -3.58
C CYS A 20 5.57 2.10 -3.35
N TYR A 21 4.93 2.00 -2.18
CA TYR A 21 4.04 0.89 -1.83
C TYR A 21 2.88 0.73 -2.83
N GLY A 22 2.27 1.84 -3.28
CA GLY A 22 1.10 1.81 -4.19
C GLY A 22 1.39 1.09 -5.51
N PRO A 23 2.42 1.49 -6.27
CA PRO A 23 2.85 0.76 -7.46
C PRO A 23 3.26 -0.70 -7.18
N LEU A 24 3.97 -0.97 -6.08
CA LEU A 24 4.41 -2.32 -5.71
C LEU A 24 3.22 -3.26 -5.46
N ILE A 25 2.22 -2.82 -4.69
CA ILE A 25 1.00 -3.62 -4.47
C ILE A 25 0.12 -3.68 -5.73
N GLY A 26 0.17 -2.64 -6.57
CA GLY A 26 -0.42 -2.62 -7.89
C GLY A 26 0.08 -3.75 -8.79
N ASN A 27 1.38 -4.05 -8.76
CA ASN A 27 1.98 -5.16 -9.49
C ASN A 27 1.55 -6.54 -8.97
N ALA A 28 1.11 -6.63 -7.72
CA ALA A 28 0.58 -7.87 -7.14
C ALA A 28 -0.91 -8.11 -7.45
N ASN A 29 -1.51 -7.27 -8.31
CA ASN A 29 -2.90 -7.45 -8.76
C ASN A 29 -3.08 -8.77 -9.51
N ALA A 30 -4.21 -9.43 -9.22
CA ALA A 30 -4.59 -10.62 -9.95
C ALA A 30 -4.93 -10.29 -11.41
N PRO A 31 -4.39 -11.02 -12.39
CA PRO A 31 -4.87 -10.95 -13.75
C PRO A 31 -6.31 -11.49 -13.82
N MET A 32 -7.05 -11.00 -14.80
CA MET A 32 -8.38 -11.52 -15.12
C MET A 32 -8.24 -12.72 -16.05
N VAL A 33 -8.71 -13.88 -15.61
CA VAL A 33 -8.79 -15.11 -16.41
C VAL A 33 -10.25 -15.55 -16.37
N ASP A 34 -10.86 -15.74 -17.55
CA ASP A 34 -12.27 -16.15 -17.70
C ASP A 34 -13.28 -15.27 -16.96
N GLY A 35 -13.02 -13.95 -16.93
CA GLY A 35 -13.90 -12.97 -16.28
C GLY A 35 -13.77 -12.91 -14.75
N ALA A 36 -12.89 -13.73 -14.15
CA ALA A 36 -12.64 -13.74 -12.71
C ALA A 36 -11.17 -13.40 -12.39
N LYS A 37 -10.94 -12.80 -11.21
CA LYS A 37 -9.58 -12.60 -10.70
C LYS A 37 -9.01 -13.92 -10.21
N LEU A 38 -7.78 -14.26 -10.63
CA LEU A 38 -7.10 -15.47 -10.17
C LEU A 38 -6.89 -15.54 -8.65
N TRP A 39 -6.75 -14.40 -7.98
CA TRP A 39 -6.64 -14.33 -6.53
C TRP A 39 -7.30 -13.09 -5.95
N SER A 40 -7.68 -13.20 -4.68
CA SER A 40 -8.25 -12.12 -3.89
C SER A 40 -7.17 -11.17 -3.36
N PRO A 41 -7.55 -9.98 -2.88
CA PRO A 41 -6.60 -9.04 -2.27
C PRO A 41 -5.88 -9.55 -1.03
N TYR A 42 -6.41 -10.60 -0.41
CA TYR A 42 -5.84 -11.22 0.77
C TYR A 42 -4.54 -11.97 0.48
N LYS A 43 -4.32 -12.44 -0.75
CA LYS A 43 -3.10 -13.17 -1.13
C LYS A 43 -1.84 -12.31 -1.01
N PRO A 44 -1.75 -11.12 -1.62
CA PRO A 44 -0.61 -10.24 -1.36
C PRO A 44 -0.64 -9.62 0.04
N TYR A 45 -1.82 -9.34 0.62
CA TYR A 45 -1.90 -8.82 1.99
C TYR A 45 -1.24 -9.75 3.02
N LEU A 46 -1.36 -11.08 2.85
CA LEU A 46 -0.66 -12.04 3.72
C LEU A 46 0.86 -11.81 3.71
N PHE A 47 1.45 -11.59 2.53
CA PHE A 47 2.88 -11.31 2.41
C PHE A 47 3.29 -9.92 2.89
N VAL A 48 2.38 -8.93 2.83
CA VAL A 48 2.55 -7.65 3.53
C VAL A 48 2.65 -7.89 5.04
N GLY A 49 1.78 -8.75 5.59
CA GLY A 49 1.82 -9.16 6.99
C GLY A 49 3.11 -9.89 7.38
N VAL A 50 3.59 -10.81 6.54
CA VAL A 50 4.89 -11.49 6.75
C VAL A 50 6.03 -10.48 6.78
N ALA A 51 6.06 -9.54 5.84
CA ALA A 51 7.07 -8.49 5.83
C ALA A 51 7.01 -7.62 7.10
N TYR A 52 5.81 -7.29 7.58
CA TYR A 52 5.65 -6.56 8.85
C TYR A 52 6.14 -7.36 10.04
N LEU A 53 5.84 -8.65 10.13
CA LEU A 53 6.34 -9.52 11.20
C LEU A 53 7.87 -9.52 11.22
N VAL A 54 8.49 -9.76 10.06
CA VAL A 54 9.95 -9.82 9.94
C VAL A 54 10.59 -8.48 10.29
N ILE A 55 10.15 -7.39 9.65
CA ILE A 55 10.80 -6.08 9.81
C ILE A 55 10.50 -5.48 11.18
N ALA A 56 9.26 -5.56 11.68
CA ALA A 56 8.89 -4.94 12.95
C ALA A 56 9.48 -5.70 14.14
N ILE A 57 9.47 -7.04 14.13
CA ILE A 57 10.01 -7.82 15.24
C ILE A 57 11.54 -7.82 15.19
N ILE A 58 12.15 -8.21 14.06
CA ILE A 58 13.60 -8.33 13.98
C ILE A 58 14.25 -6.95 13.99
N GLY A 59 13.75 -6.02 13.18
CA GLY A 59 14.27 -4.65 13.14
C GLY A 59 14.09 -3.93 14.47
N GLY A 60 12.93 -4.10 15.12
CA GLY A 60 12.68 -3.57 16.46
C GLY A 60 13.65 -4.13 17.50
N ALA A 61 13.82 -5.45 17.54
CA ALA A 61 14.73 -6.12 18.47
C ALA A 61 16.19 -5.68 18.26
N ILE A 62 16.66 -5.60 17.01
CA ILE A 62 18.01 -5.11 16.70
C ILE A 62 18.19 -3.68 17.20
N MET A 63 17.22 -2.79 16.93
CA MET A 63 17.32 -1.40 17.36
C MET A 63 17.27 -1.25 18.88
N MET A 64 16.47 -2.05 19.58
CA MET A 64 16.49 -2.13 21.05
C MET A 64 17.87 -2.54 21.56
N SER A 65 18.49 -3.57 20.97
CA SER A 65 19.84 -4.01 21.34
C SER A 65 20.90 -2.93 21.09
N VAL A 66 20.85 -2.25 19.94
CA VAL A 66 21.78 -1.15 19.59
C VAL A 66 21.61 0.05 20.52
N LYS A 67 20.39 0.31 21.02
CA LYS A 67 20.10 1.41 21.95
C LYS A 67 20.28 1.04 23.41
N GLY A 68 20.52 -0.23 23.73
CA GLY A 68 20.67 -0.72 25.10
C GLY A 68 19.35 -0.81 25.86
N ASP A 69 18.23 -0.96 25.16
CA ASP A 69 16.91 -1.10 25.76
C ASP A 69 16.69 -2.49 26.37
N THR A 70 15.85 -2.56 27.39
CA THR A 70 15.47 -3.82 28.03
C THR A 70 14.34 -4.50 27.26
N PHE A 71 14.41 -5.83 27.15
CA PHE A 71 13.31 -6.67 26.65
C PHE A 71 12.25 -6.97 27.72
N ASN A 72 12.31 -6.30 28.87
CA ASN A 72 11.30 -6.39 29.91
C ASN A 72 10.15 -5.41 29.61
N PHE A 73 8.97 -5.94 29.33
CA PHE A 73 7.75 -5.18 29.04
C PHE A 73 6.79 -5.05 30.22
N SER A 74 7.23 -5.38 31.44
CA SER A 74 6.43 -5.31 32.67
C SER A 74 6.63 -3.97 33.41
N GLY A 75 5.72 -3.68 34.36
CA GLY A 75 5.82 -2.49 35.21
C GLY A 75 5.75 -1.18 34.41
N VAL A 76 6.78 -0.34 34.54
CA VAL A 76 6.87 0.96 33.86
C VAL A 76 6.90 0.85 32.33
N HIS A 77 7.29 -0.31 31.79
CA HIS A 77 7.34 -0.56 30.35
C HIS A 77 6.02 -1.10 29.78
N TYR A 78 5.04 -1.47 30.60
CA TYR A 78 3.75 -1.98 30.14
C TYR A 78 3.03 -1.07 29.12
N PRO A 79 3.07 0.28 29.23
CA PRO A 79 2.49 1.15 28.23
C PRO A 79 3.11 1.00 26.84
N THR A 80 4.40 0.66 26.73
CA THR A 80 5.07 0.51 25.42
C THR A 80 4.50 -0.69 24.68
N MET A 81 4.28 -1.81 25.38
CA MET A 81 3.63 -3.00 24.85
C MET A 81 2.17 -2.71 24.48
N LYS A 82 1.39 -2.11 25.40
CA LYS A 82 -0.04 -1.84 25.18
C LYS A 82 -0.29 -0.91 24.00
N TRP A 83 0.37 0.25 23.96
CA TRP A 83 0.17 1.23 22.90
C TRP A 83 0.86 0.82 21.60
N GLY A 84 2.00 0.13 21.67
CA GLY A 84 2.67 -0.45 20.51
C GLY A 84 1.79 -1.49 19.81
N PHE A 85 1.19 -2.41 20.57
CA PHE A 85 0.28 -3.42 20.03
C PHE A 85 -0.99 -2.79 19.43
N LEU A 86 -1.59 -1.81 20.12
CA LEU A 86 -2.77 -1.12 19.62
C LEU A 86 -2.46 -0.35 18.33
N ALA A 87 -1.35 0.38 18.29
CA ALA A 87 -0.90 1.08 17.09
C ALA A 87 -0.64 0.11 15.93
N GLY A 88 0.03 -1.01 16.18
CA GLY A 88 0.26 -2.07 15.19
C GLY A 88 -1.03 -2.69 14.67
N SER A 89 -2.03 -2.90 15.54
CA SER A 89 -3.34 -3.44 15.16
C SER A 89 -4.09 -2.51 14.21
N PHE A 90 -4.16 -1.21 14.53
CA PHE A 90 -4.76 -0.21 13.64
C PHE A 90 -3.98 -0.08 12.31
N GLY A 91 -2.65 -0.20 12.35
CA GLY A 91 -1.81 -0.22 11.15
C GLY A 91 -2.11 -1.43 10.25
N ALA A 92 -2.23 -2.63 10.81
CA ALA A 92 -2.54 -3.84 10.07
C ALA A 92 -3.94 -3.79 9.45
N ILE A 93 -4.95 -3.36 10.22
CA ILE A 93 -6.32 -3.17 9.73
C ILE A 93 -6.35 -2.11 8.62
N GLY A 94 -5.62 -0.99 8.78
CA GLY A 94 -5.48 0.02 7.74
C GLY A 94 -4.84 -0.53 6.46
N ALA A 95 -3.78 -1.32 6.57
CA ALA A 95 -3.12 -1.96 5.44
C ALA A 95 -4.03 -2.95 4.71
N LEU A 96 -4.93 -3.63 5.42
CA LEU A 96 -5.95 -4.50 4.82
C LEU A 96 -6.91 -3.71 3.94
N PHE A 97 -7.46 -2.61 4.45
CA PHE A 97 -8.35 -1.74 3.69
C PHE A 97 -7.65 -1.09 2.50
N LEU A 98 -6.41 -0.62 2.69
CA LEU A 98 -5.59 -0.07 1.62
C LEU A 98 -5.34 -1.09 0.51
N THR A 99 -4.90 -2.31 0.85
CA THR A 99 -4.64 -3.38 -0.13
C THR A 99 -5.92 -3.70 -0.90
N SER A 100 -7.05 -3.81 -0.19
CA SER A 100 -8.35 -4.08 -0.81
C SER A 100 -8.81 -2.95 -1.74
N ALA A 101 -8.64 -1.68 -1.35
CA ALA A 101 -8.96 -0.51 -2.18
C ALA A 101 -8.07 -0.44 -3.42
N MET A 102 -6.77 -0.69 -3.26
CA MET A 102 -5.80 -0.73 -4.37
C MET A 102 -6.17 -1.81 -5.38
N MET A 103 -6.56 -3.01 -4.91
CA MET A 103 -6.85 -4.11 -5.82
C MET A 103 -8.25 -4.03 -6.44
N THR A 104 -9.20 -3.36 -5.78
CA THR A 104 -10.52 -3.07 -6.34
C THR A 104 -10.45 -1.97 -7.40
N SER A 105 -9.56 -1.00 -7.23
CA SER A 105 -9.32 0.10 -8.17
C SER A 105 -8.37 -0.25 -9.33
N LYS A 106 -8.10 -1.54 -9.59
CA LYS A 106 -7.15 -2.03 -10.61
C LYS A 106 -5.71 -1.49 -10.42
N GLY A 107 -5.29 -1.24 -9.18
CA GLY A 107 -3.96 -0.74 -8.86
C GLY A 107 -3.81 0.77 -9.03
N ASN A 108 -4.91 1.53 -9.03
CA ASN A 108 -4.88 2.99 -9.19
C ASN A 108 -4.35 3.70 -7.93
N ALA A 109 -3.03 3.62 -7.74
CA ALA A 109 -2.33 4.29 -6.64
C ALA A 109 -2.55 5.80 -6.65
N ALA A 110 -2.67 6.38 -7.85
CA ALA A 110 -2.90 7.80 -8.06
C ALA A 110 -4.19 8.29 -7.40
N LEU A 111 -5.25 7.47 -7.38
CA LEU A 111 -6.51 7.81 -6.72
C LEU A 111 -6.48 7.46 -5.23
N VAL A 112 -6.04 6.25 -4.88
CA VAL A 112 -6.19 5.71 -3.52
C VAL A 112 -5.21 6.36 -2.54
N MET A 113 -3.97 6.61 -2.96
CA MET A 113 -2.92 7.07 -2.03
C MET A 113 -3.20 8.49 -1.50
N PRO A 114 -3.56 9.49 -2.32
CA PRO A 114 -3.90 10.81 -1.80
C PRO A 114 -5.07 10.76 -0.81
N ILE A 115 -6.11 9.97 -1.09
CA ILE A 115 -7.29 9.85 -0.20
C ILE A 115 -6.87 9.29 1.16
N VAL A 116 -6.07 8.23 1.18
CA VAL A 116 -5.63 7.57 2.42
C VAL A 116 -4.73 8.47 3.25
N PHE A 117 -3.69 9.06 2.66
CA PHE A 117 -2.76 9.90 3.42
C PHE A 117 -3.36 11.26 3.79
N GLY A 118 -4.13 11.88 2.91
CA GLY A 118 -4.88 13.11 3.19
C GLY A 118 -5.93 12.92 4.29
N GLY A 119 -6.68 11.81 4.20
CA GLY A 119 -7.64 11.42 5.22
C GLY A 119 -6.97 11.14 6.57
N ALA A 120 -5.82 10.45 6.59
CA ALA A 120 -5.08 10.17 7.81
C ALA A 120 -4.64 11.44 8.55
N VAL A 121 -4.10 12.42 7.83
CA VAL A 121 -3.73 13.73 8.41
C VAL A 121 -4.96 14.42 9.00
N SER A 122 -6.08 14.39 8.28
CA SER A 122 -7.35 14.99 8.71
C SER A 122 -7.89 14.35 10.00
N VAL A 123 -7.92 13.02 10.05
CA VAL A 123 -8.36 12.25 11.23
C VAL A 123 -7.45 12.52 12.43
N SER A 124 -6.13 12.58 12.22
CA SER A 124 -5.17 12.87 13.28
C SER A 124 -5.39 14.25 13.89
N ALA A 125 -5.63 15.27 13.05
CA ALA A 125 -5.94 16.62 13.50
C ALA A 125 -7.23 16.67 14.34
N ILE A 126 -8.30 16.00 13.89
CA ILE A 126 -9.58 15.93 14.61
C ILE A 126 -9.42 15.20 15.95
N ILE A 127 -8.75 14.05 15.99
CA ILE A 127 -8.49 13.33 17.25
C ILE A 127 -7.68 14.20 18.22
N GLY A 128 -6.70 14.94 17.71
CA GLY A 128 -5.93 15.92 18.48
C GLY A 128 -6.82 16.97 19.12
N LEU A 129 -7.70 17.60 18.33
CA LEU A 129 -8.68 18.58 18.81
C LEU A 129 -9.60 17.99 19.90
N LEU A 130 -10.13 16.79 19.68
CA LEU A 130 -11.02 16.12 20.63
C LEU A 130 -10.32 15.83 21.97
N ARG A 131 -9.05 15.41 21.93
CA ARG A 131 -8.26 15.14 23.16
C ARG A 131 -7.95 16.39 23.97
N LEU A 132 -7.95 17.57 23.36
CA LEU A 132 -7.65 18.85 24.01
C LEU A 132 -8.87 19.43 24.78
N HIS A 133 -10.06 18.82 24.67
CA HIS A 133 -11.29 19.17 25.39
C HIS A 133 -11.61 20.69 25.48
N GLY A 134 -11.24 21.48 24.46
CA GLY A 134 -11.54 22.92 24.40
C GLY A 134 -10.65 23.82 25.27
N GLY A 135 -9.59 23.31 25.90
CA GLY A 135 -8.68 24.10 26.74
C GLY A 135 -7.64 24.93 25.99
N VAL A 136 -7.68 24.95 24.65
CA VAL A 136 -6.66 25.61 23.81
C VAL A 136 -7.33 26.42 22.69
N THR A 137 -6.79 27.62 22.45
CA THR A 137 -7.17 28.46 21.31
C THR A 137 -6.82 27.78 20.00
N ILE A 138 -7.83 27.30 19.28
CA ILE A 138 -7.64 26.68 17.97
C ILE A 138 -7.33 27.78 16.96
N SER A 139 -6.14 27.75 16.37
CA SER A 139 -5.79 28.67 15.29
C SER A 139 -6.71 28.43 14.09
N PRO A 140 -7.37 29.47 13.53
CA PRO A 140 -8.16 29.34 12.32
C PRO A 140 -7.38 28.75 11.13
N LEU A 141 -6.05 28.90 11.12
CA LEU A 141 -5.18 28.32 10.10
C LEU A 141 -5.19 26.79 10.09
N LEU A 142 -5.54 26.12 11.20
CA LEU A 142 -5.69 24.66 11.22
C LEU A 142 -6.80 24.22 10.27
N TRP A 143 -7.95 24.90 10.31
CA TRP A 143 -9.08 24.61 9.44
C TRP A 143 -8.76 24.91 7.98
N VAL A 144 -8.05 26.02 7.73
CA VAL A 144 -7.53 26.33 6.39
C VAL A 144 -6.61 25.20 5.90
N GLY A 145 -5.65 24.76 6.72
CA GLY A 145 -4.75 23.66 6.37
C GLY A 145 -5.47 22.34 6.09
N LEU A 146 -6.53 22.04 6.84
CA LEU A 146 -7.38 20.86 6.62
C LEU A 146 -8.10 20.94 5.27
N VAL A 147 -8.74 22.07 4.98
CA VAL A 147 -9.41 22.32 3.69
C VAL A 147 -8.41 22.26 2.54
N THR A 148 -7.25 22.91 2.68
CA THR A 148 -6.18 22.86 1.67
C THR A 148 -5.67 21.45 1.44
N THR A 149 -5.55 20.63 2.49
CA THR A 149 -5.17 19.21 2.37
C THR A 149 -6.20 18.44 1.55
N VAL A 150 -7.49 18.61 1.86
CA VAL A 150 -8.58 17.97 1.09
C VAL A 150 -8.52 18.40 -0.38
N VAL A 151 -8.42 19.70 -0.64
CA VAL A 151 -8.34 20.23 -2.02
C VAL A 151 -7.11 19.68 -2.74
N GLY A 152 -5.92 19.73 -2.13
CA GLY A 152 -4.67 19.25 -2.73
C GLY A 152 -4.72 17.75 -3.04
N VAL A 153 -5.30 16.95 -2.14
CA VAL A 153 -5.51 15.52 -2.31
C VAL A 153 -6.48 15.25 -3.46
N THR A 154 -7.60 15.96 -3.53
CA THR A 154 -8.58 15.83 -4.62
C THR A 154 -7.96 16.21 -5.96
N LEU A 155 -7.26 17.34 -6.03
CA LEU A 155 -6.58 17.77 -7.25
C LEU A 155 -5.53 16.75 -7.70
N THR A 156 -4.74 16.21 -6.78
CA THR A 156 -3.74 15.17 -7.09
C THR A 156 -4.43 13.92 -7.62
N ALA A 157 -5.49 13.44 -6.97
CA ALA A 157 -6.23 12.27 -7.41
C ALA A 157 -6.90 12.45 -8.78
N MET A 158 -7.42 13.65 -9.08
CA MET A 158 -8.09 13.95 -10.34
C MET A 158 -7.13 14.17 -11.51
N ASN A 159 -5.95 14.75 -11.27
CA ASN A 159 -5.02 15.17 -12.33
C ASN A 159 -3.85 14.21 -12.55
N THR A 160 -3.66 13.21 -11.68
CA THR A 160 -2.60 12.22 -11.90
C THR A 160 -2.96 11.32 -13.08
N PRO A 161 -2.11 11.24 -14.13
CA PRO A 161 -2.39 10.43 -15.31
C PRO A 161 -2.57 8.96 -14.95
N HIS A 162 -3.67 8.37 -15.40
CA HIS A 162 -3.91 6.94 -15.27
C HIS A 162 -3.07 6.23 -16.33
N GLY A 163 -2.04 5.50 -15.91
CA GLY A 163 -1.17 4.76 -16.83
C GLY A 163 -2.01 3.92 -17.79
N HIS A 164 -1.83 4.13 -19.09
CA HIS A 164 -2.41 3.28 -20.13
C HIS A 164 -2.07 1.82 -19.81
N ALA A 165 -3.08 0.95 -19.85
CA ALA A 165 -2.85 -0.48 -19.75
C ALA A 165 -1.74 -0.87 -20.74
N PRO A 166 -0.73 -1.67 -20.33
CA PRO A 166 0.29 -2.13 -21.26
C PRO A 166 -0.41 -2.74 -22.48
N ALA A 167 -0.03 -2.28 -23.67
CA ALA A 167 -0.59 -2.78 -24.92
C ALA A 167 -0.50 -4.31 -24.88
N LYS A 168 -1.65 -4.98 -25.06
CA LYS A 168 -1.71 -6.45 -25.15
C LYS A 168 -0.59 -6.89 -26.12
N PRO A 169 0.30 -7.82 -25.72
CA PRO A 169 1.17 -8.47 -26.68
C PRO A 169 0.29 -8.95 -27.84
N LYS A 170 0.56 -8.42 -29.03
CA LYS A 170 -0.05 -8.88 -30.27
C LYS A 170 0.25 -10.37 -30.33
N ALA A 171 -0.77 -11.20 -30.18
CA ALA A 171 -0.62 -12.64 -30.32
C ALA A 171 0.06 -12.89 -31.67
N GLU A 172 1.27 -13.44 -31.62
CA GLU A 172 1.90 -14.00 -32.81
C GLU A 172 0.97 -15.07 -33.35
N THR A 173 0.54 -14.87 -34.59
CA THR A 173 -0.25 -15.82 -35.36
C THR A 173 0.41 -17.20 -35.25
N PRO A 174 -0.32 -18.28 -34.91
CA PRO A 174 0.27 -19.60 -34.89
C PRO A 174 0.80 -19.92 -36.29
N VAL A 175 2.10 -20.20 -36.39
CA VAL A 175 2.66 -20.85 -37.56
C VAL A 175 1.99 -22.22 -37.62
N VAL A 176 1.14 -22.42 -38.63
CA VAL A 176 0.50 -23.71 -38.92
C VAL A 176 1.61 -24.76 -39.04
N SER A 177 1.67 -25.66 -38.06
CA SER A 177 2.40 -26.90 -38.16
C SER A 177 1.67 -27.76 -39.18
N ALA A 178 2.09 -27.70 -40.44
CA ALA A 178 1.71 -28.68 -41.45
C ALA A 178 2.37 -30.01 -41.09
N ALA A 179 1.61 -30.88 -40.44
CA ALA A 179 1.90 -32.31 -40.41
C ALA A 179 0.66 -33.05 -40.92
N ASP A 180 0.90 -33.89 -41.92
CA ASP A 180 0.07 -34.98 -42.42
C ASP A 180 -1.25 -34.65 -43.14
N GLU A 181 -1.13 -34.55 -44.46
CA GLU A 181 -2.08 -35.18 -45.37
C GLU A 181 -1.32 -35.62 -46.63
N SER A 182 -1.04 -36.92 -46.75
CA SER A 182 -0.72 -37.56 -48.03
C SER A 182 -1.68 -38.74 -48.21
N PRO A 183 -2.54 -38.72 -49.24
CA PRO A 183 -3.67 -39.62 -49.35
C PRO A 183 -3.29 -40.98 -49.95
N ILE A 184 -4.04 -41.99 -49.48
CA ILE A 184 -4.21 -43.31 -50.06
C ILE A 184 -4.57 -43.17 -51.55
N ALA A 185 -3.83 -43.83 -52.43
CA ALA A 185 -4.19 -44.03 -53.84
C ALA A 185 -4.31 -45.53 -54.12
N THR A 186 -5.51 -45.95 -54.48
CA THR A 186 -5.85 -47.28 -55.00
C THR A 186 -6.03 -47.20 -56.53
N GLU A 187 -5.31 -48.10 -57.23
CA GLU A 187 -5.63 -48.82 -58.48
C GLU A 187 -5.70 -48.18 -59.91
N GLU A 188 -4.95 -48.86 -60.81
CA GLU A 188 -5.25 -49.36 -62.18
C GLU A 188 -4.83 -48.63 -63.51
N HIS A 189 -4.42 -49.50 -64.47
CA HIS A 189 -4.12 -49.33 -65.93
C HIS A 189 -2.76 -48.70 -66.30
N VAL A 190 -1.80 -49.37 -66.97
CA VAL A 190 -1.80 -50.16 -68.24
C VAL A 190 -0.57 -51.07 -68.27
#